data_AF-A0AAN8KVW5-F1
#
_entry.id   AF-A0AAN8KVW5-F1
#
_cell.length_a   1.000
_cell.length_b   1.000
_cell.length_c   1.000
_cell.angle_alpha   90.00
_cell.angle_beta   90.00
_cell.angle_gamma   90.00
#
_symmetry.space_group_name_H-M   'P 1'
#
loop_
_entity.id
_entity.type
_entity.pdbx_description
1 polymer ?
#
loop_
_entity_poly.entity_id
_entity_poly.type
_entity_poly.pdbx_seq_one_letter_code
_entity_poly.pdbx_strand_id
1 'polypeptide(L)'
;MLSLPGAAMRKGIPIGQFCKDFNEKTKELKEGIPLPIKIHVKPDRTYDLKIGQPTVSYFLKQAAGIQKGASKTGHEIAGMVSVRAVYEIAQVKAQDEAFKMQNASIETVVKSIIGSARSLGIEIVNDLSAEEYKTFLKEKEERLRAEAVAAEEAASVKKK
;
A
#
# COMPACT_ATOMS: atom_id res chain seq x y z
N MET A 1 -14.68 3.94 8.42
CA MET A 1 -14.59 3.09 9.64
C MET A 1 -13.13 2.74 9.85
N LEU A 2 -12.42 3.50 10.70
CA LEU A 2 -11.00 3.25 10.98
C LEU A 2 -10.90 1.89 11.69
N SER A 3 -10.28 0.92 11.02
CA SER A 3 -9.91 -0.37 11.62
C SER A 3 -8.89 -0.09 12.72
N LEU A 4 -9.37 0.07 13.94
CA LEU A 4 -8.53 0.06 15.13
C LEU A 4 -7.91 -1.34 15.22
N PRO A 5 -6.57 -1.48 15.18
CA PRO A 5 -5.95 -2.76 15.38
C PRO A 5 -6.33 -3.23 16.79
N GLY A 6 -7.10 -4.32 16.91
CA GLY A 6 -7.59 -4.88 18.18
C GLY A 6 -6.50 -5.20 19.22
N ALA A 7 -5.23 -4.97 18.90
CA ALA A 7 -4.10 -4.97 19.81
C ALA A 7 -4.17 -3.86 20.89
N ALA A 8 -4.67 -2.66 20.57
CA ALA A 8 -4.74 -1.56 21.56
C ALA A 8 -5.77 -1.84 22.67
N MET A 9 -6.89 -2.48 22.32
CA MET A 9 -7.99 -2.78 23.24
C MET A 9 -7.62 -3.82 24.32
N ARG A 10 -6.68 -4.73 24.02
CA ARG A 10 -6.21 -5.76 24.97
C ARG A 10 -5.18 -5.28 25.98
N LYS A 11 -4.59 -4.08 25.78
CA LYS A 11 -3.45 -3.57 26.57
C LYS A 11 -3.84 -2.55 27.64
N GLY A 12 -5.13 -2.24 27.83
CA GLY A 12 -5.61 -1.32 28.87
C GLY A 12 -5.27 0.16 28.61
N ILE A 13 -5.09 0.54 27.35
CA ILE A 13 -4.77 1.91 26.92
C ILE A 13 -6.05 2.75 26.89
N PRO A 14 -6.03 4.03 27.33
CA PRO A 14 -7.18 4.92 27.17
C PRO A 14 -7.46 5.24 25.70
N ILE A 15 -8.45 4.55 25.11
CA ILE A 15 -8.82 4.63 23.69
C ILE A 15 -9.27 6.05 23.28
N GLY A 16 -9.93 6.78 24.18
CA GLY A 16 -10.40 8.14 23.92
C GLY A 16 -9.27 9.15 23.71
N GLN A 17 -8.15 9.02 24.44
CA GLN A 17 -6.97 9.86 24.24
C GLN A 17 -6.23 9.45 22.96
N PHE A 18 -6.09 8.15 22.73
CA PHE A 18 -5.46 7.62 21.53
C PHE A 18 -6.13 8.12 20.24
N CYS A 19 -7.47 8.09 20.16
CA CYS A 19 -8.19 8.56 18.98
C CYS A 19 -8.01 10.07 18.76
N LYS A 20 -7.89 10.88 19.82
CA LYS A 20 -7.63 12.33 19.69
C LYS A 20 -6.22 12.58 19.19
N ASP A 21 -5.21 11.98 19.82
CA ASP A 21 -3.80 12.12 19.42
C ASP A 21 -3.55 11.62 18.00
N PHE A 22 -4.21 10.52 17.62
CA PHE A 22 -4.12 9.96 16.29
C PHE A 22 -4.74 10.89 15.25
N ASN A 23 -5.95 11.41 15.51
CA ASN A 23 -6.61 12.33 14.60
C ASN A 23 -5.84 13.65 14.49
N GLU A 24 -5.27 14.16 15.58
CA GLU A 24 -4.48 15.40 15.57
C GLU A 24 -3.19 15.26 14.75
N LYS A 25 -2.45 14.16 14.94
CA LYS A 25 -1.23 13.89 14.17
C LYS A 25 -1.49 13.50 12.72
N THR A 26 -2.68 12.98 12.40
CA THR A 26 -3.05 12.55 11.04
C THR A 26 -3.82 13.63 10.28
N LYS A 27 -4.25 14.73 10.93
CA LYS A 27 -4.98 15.84 10.29
C LYS A 27 -4.21 16.47 9.12
N GLU A 28 -2.89 16.49 9.19
CA GLU A 28 -2.03 17.05 8.13
C GLU A 28 -1.76 16.05 6.99
N LEU A 29 -2.05 14.76 7.20
CA LEU A 29 -1.84 13.69 6.23
C LEU A 29 -3.15 13.41 5.49
N LYS A 30 -3.10 13.33 4.16
CA LYS A 30 -4.28 13.11 3.32
C LYS A 30 -5.11 11.90 3.80
N GLU A 31 -6.41 12.11 3.92
CA GLU A 31 -7.37 11.07 4.30
C GLU A 31 -7.35 9.91 3.29
N GLY A 32 -7.38 8.67 3.79
CA GLY A 32 -7.39 7.46 2.96
C GLY A 32 -6.04 6.78 2.75
N ILE A 33 -4.94 7.34 3.27
CA ILE A 33 -3.63 6.68 3.23
C ILE A 33 -3.51 5.67 4.39
N PRO A 34 -3.26 4.37 4.12
CA PRO A 34 -3.01 3.40 5.16
C PRO A 34 -1.62 3.64 5.77
N LEU A 35 -1.60 4.27 6.94
CA LEU A 35 -0.40 4.54 7.72
C LEU A 35 -0.19 3.45 8.78
N PRO A 36 0.97 2.80 8.83
CA PRO A 36 1.30 1.86 9.89
C PRO A 36 1.54 2.62 11.20
N ILE A 37 0.88 2.18 12.26
CA ILE A 37 1.01 2.76 13.60
C ILE A 37 1.74 1.77 14.49
N LYS A 38 2.84 2.20 15.10
CA LYS A 38 3.51 1.44 16.16
C LYS A 38 3.14 2.05 17.51
N ILE A 39 2.59 1.22 18.38
CA ILE A 39 2.19 1.60 19.74
C ILE A 39 3.14 0.91 20.70
N HIS A 40 3.98 1.67 21.38
CA HIS A 40 4.78 1.17 22.49
C HIS A 40 4.03 1.43 23.79
N VAL A 41 3.67 0.36 24.50
CA VAL A 41 2.96 0.43 25.78
C VAL A 41 3.95 0.23 26.91
N LYS A 42 4.08 1.23 27.78
CA LYS A 42 4.90 1.17 28.99
C LYS A 42 4.13 0.47 30.12
N PRO A 43 4.83 -0.07 31.14
CA PRO A 43 4.19 -0.71 32.29
C PRO A 43 3.24 0.23 33.06
N ASP A 44 3.49 1.54 33.02
CA ASP A 44 2.66 2.58 33.65
C ASP A 44 1.35 2.90 32.90
N ARG A 45 0.98 2.07 31.92
CA ARG A 45 -0.19 2.27 31.02
C ARG A 45 -0.12 3.51 30.14
N THR A 46 1.03 4.21 30.13
CA THR A 46 1.34 5.25 29.16
C THR A 46 1.72 4.62 27.82
N TYR A 47 1.41 5.32 26.72
CA TYR A 47 1.66 4.84 25.36
C TYR A 47 2.45 5.87 24.55
N ASP A 48 3.43 5.39 23.79
CA ASP A 48 4.10 6.19 22.75
C ASP A 48 3.52 5.80 21.39
N LEU A 49 2.86 6.77 20.75
CA LEU A 49 2.31 6.64 19.41
C LEU A 49 3.33 7.13 18.37
N LYS A 50 3.86 6.19 17.58
CA LYS A 50 4.69 6.48 16.41
C LYS A 50 3.92 6.16 15.13
N ILE A 51 3.70 7.19 14.32
CA ILE A 51 3.09 7.07 12.99
C ILE A 51 4.23 6.91 12.00
N GLY A 52 4.26 5.77 11.31
CA GLY A 52 5.22 5.52 10.24
C GLY A 52 4.74 6.09 8.91
N GLN A 53 5.62 6.07 7.93
CA GLN A 53 5.26 6.47 6.57
C GLN A 53 4.31 5.47 5.89
N PRO A 54 3.62 5.87 4.81
CA PRO A 54 2.72 4.99 4.08
C PRO A 54 3.38 3.67 3.65
N THR A 55 2.56 2.63 3.57
CA THR A 55 3.02 1.31 3.14
C THR A 55 3.57 1.33 1.70
N VAL A 56 4.55 0.48 1.40
CA VAL A 56 5.09 0.33 0.02
C VAL A 56 3.96 0.03 -0.96
N SER A 57 3.01 -0.81 -0.53
CA SER A 57 1.86 -1.19 -1.34
C SER A 57 1.01 0.01 -1.73
N TYR A 58 0.88 1.03 -0.88
CA TYR A 58 0.16 2.25 -1.22
C TYR A 58 0.91 3.09 -2.26
N PHE A 59 2.22 3.30 -2.07
CA PHE A 59 3.05 4.04 -3.03
C PHE A 59 3.07 3.38 -4.42
N LEU A 60 3.22 2.05 -4.45
CA LEU A 60 3.22 1.29 -5.70
C LEU A 60 1.85 1.31 -6.39
N LYS A 61 0.76 1.22 -5.62
CA LYS A 61 -0.60 1.35 -6.15
C LYS A 61 -0.85 2.72 -6.75
N GLN A 62 -0.40 3.78 -6.09
CA GLN A 62 -0.54 5.15 -6.57
C GLN A 62 0.33 5.39 -7.82
N ALA A 63 1.57 4.90 -7.83
CA ALA A 63 2.47 5.02 -8.98
C ALA A 63 1.97 4.21 -10.19
N ALA A 64 1.34 3.05 -9.96
CA ALA A 64 0.76 2.22 -11.02
C ALA A 64 -0.66 2.65 -11.43
N GLY A 65 -1.31 3.56 -10.69
CA GLY A 65 -2.70 3.98 -10.93
C GLY A 65 -3.75 2.89 -10.63
N ILE A 66 -3.45 1.95 -9.74
CA ILE A 66 -4.31 0.78 -9.48
C ILE A 66 -4.92 0.81 -8.08
N GLN A 67 -6.21 0.48 -7.95
CA GLN A 67 -6.88 0.40 -6.65
C GLN A 67 -6.68 -0.97 -5.97
N LYS A 68 -6.66 -2.03 -6.78
CA LYS A 68 -6.51 -3.42 -6.35
C LYS A 68 -5.26 -4.04 -7.00
N GLY A 69 -4.49 -4.80 -6.23
CA GLY A 69 -3.37 -5.58 -6.78
C GLY A 69 -3.89 -6.79 -7.57
N ALA A 70 -2.98 -7.55 -8.19
CA ALA A 70 -3.34 -8.75 -8.95
C ALA A 70 -4.05 -9.78 -8.05
N SER A 71 -5.17 -10.34 -8.51
CA SER A 71 -5.83 -11.47 -7.82
C SER A 71 -5.02 -12.75 -7.97
N LYS A 72 -4.33 -12.92 -9.11
CA LYS A 72 -3.39 -14.03 -9.38
C LYS A 72 -2.01 -13.48 -9.76
N THR A 73 -1.18 -13.24 -8.76
CA THR A 73 0.20 -12.78 -8.93
C THR A 73 0.97 -13.73 -9.86
N GLY A 74 1.52 -13.20 -10.96
CA GLY A 74 2.29 -13.96 -11.96
C GLY A 74 1.50 -14.43 -13.18
N HIS A 75 0.17 -14.48 -13.11
CA HIS A 75 -0.69 -14.70 -14.29
C HIS A 75 -1.28 -13.40 -14.83
N GLU A 76 -1.41 -12.39 -13.97
CA GLU A 76 -2.01 -11.11 -14.33
C GLU A 76 -1.10 -9.98 -13.88
N ILE A 77 -0.78 -9.11 -14.83
CA ILE A 77 -0.06 -7.87 -14.56
C ILE A 77 -1.11 -6.85 -14.13
N ALA A 78 -1.07 -6.43 -12.87
CA ALA A 78 -2.01 -5.46 -12.34
C ALA A 78 -1.66 -4.04 -12.78
N GLY A 79 -0.38 -3.73 -12.95
CA GLY A 79 0.10 -2.42 -13.39
C GLY A 79 1.59 -2.43 -13.71
N MET A 80 2.06 -1.36 -14.33
CA MET A 80 3.47 -1.16 -14.65
C MET A 80 3.98 0.11 -13.97
N VAL A 81 5.22 0.07 -13.47
CA VAL A 81 5.87 1.20 -12.81
C VAL A 81 7.28 1.34 -13.35
N SER A 82 7.74 2.58 -13.56
CA SER A 82 9.10 2.84 -14.03
C SER A 82 10.14 2.69 -12.90
N VAL A 83 11.37 2.32 -13.25
CA VAL A 83 12.49 2.26 -12.28
C VAL A 83 12.72 3.62 -11.60
N ARG A 84 12.49 4.73 -12.32
CA ARG A 84 12.56 6.09 -11.76
C ARG A 84 11.56 6.30 -10.62
N ALA A 85 10.30 5.90 -10.82
CA ALA A 85 9.28 6.00 -9.77
C ALA A 85 9.63 5.12 -8.57
N VAL A 86 10.18 3.93 -8.80
CA VAL A 86 10.68 3.06 -7.72
C VAL A 86 11.79 3.73 -6.92
N TYR A 87 12.70 4.44 -7.59
CA TYR A 87 13.79 5.16 -6.93
C TYR A 87 13.30 6.37 -6.11
N GLU A 88 12.34 7.13 -6.63
CA GLU A 88 11.70 8.24 -5.90
C GLU A 88 10.96 7.73 -4.65
N ILE A 89 10.21 6.62 -4.79
CA ILE A 89 9.55 5.96 -3.66
C ILE A 89 10.59 5.44 -2.65
N ALA A 90 11.71 4.88 -3.12
CA ALA A 90 12.79 4.41 -2.26
C ALA A 90 13.42 5.54 -1.46
N GLN A 91 13.66 6.72 -2.05
CA GLN A 91 14.19 7.88 -1.34
C GLN A 91 13.23 8.37 -0.25
N VAL A 92 11.94 8.49 -0.57
CA VAL A 92 10.92 8.89 0.41
C VAL A 92 10.88 7.87 1.54
N LYS A 93 10.87 6.57 1.20
CA LYS A 93 10.77 5.49 2.18
C LYS A 93 12.03 5.26 3.00
N ALA A 94 13.20 5.58 2.48
CA ALA A 94 14.46 5.49 3.21
C ALA A 94 14.49 6.46 4.42
N GLN A 95 13.66 7.51 4.41
CA GLN A 95 13.53 8.45 5.52
C GLN A 95 12.68 7.91 6.69
N ASP A 96 11.95 6.80 6.49
CA ASP A 96 11.14 6.13 7.50
C ASP A 96 12.02 5.57 8.63
N GLU A 97 11.53 5.63 9.87
CA GLU A 97 12.26 5.14 11.06
C GLU A 97 12.66 3.66 10.91
N ALA A 98 11.84 2.86 10.23
CA ALA A 98 12.10 1.44 10.00
C ALA A 98 13.38 1.19 9.17
N PHE A 99 13.69 2.05 8.20
CA PHE A 99 14.87 1.93 7.35
C PHE A 99 16.06 2.71 7.91
N LYS A 100 15.82 3.84 8.59
CA LYS A 100 16.85 4.56 9.36
C LYS A 100 17.51 3.66 10.41
N MET A 101 16.74 2.80 11.08
CA MET A 101 17.29 1.84 12.05
C MET A 101 18.14 0.74 11.41
N GLN A 102 17.94 0.42 10.13
CA GLN A 102 18.65 -0.67 9.46
C GLN A 102 19.95 -0.22 8.77
N ASN A 103 20.26 1.08 8.70
CA ASN A 103 21.36 1.63 7.89
C ASN A 103 21.39 1.02 6.47
N ALA A 104 20.20 0.72 5.93
CA ALA A 104 20.09 0.01 4.67
C ALA A 104 20.53 0.95 3.55
N SER A 105 21.50 0.50 2.74
CA SER A 105 21.84 1.17 1.50
C SER A 105 20.59 1.36 0.63
N ILE A 106 20.53 2.46 -0.13
CA ILE A 106 19.40 2.76 -1.02
C ILE A 106 19.10 1.57 -1.95
N GLU A 107 20.13 0.85 -2.38
CA GLU A 107 20.01 -0.37 -3.19
C GLU A 107 19.20 -1.48 -2.50
N THR A 108 19.39 -1.67 -1.20
CA THR A 108 18.65 -2.66 -0.40
C THR A 108 17.18 -2.28 -0.27
N VAL A 109 16.92 -0.98 -0.11
CA VAL A 109 15.56 -0.42 -0.06
C VAL A 109 14.87 -0.61 -1.41
N VAL A 110 15.56 -0.31 -2.51
CA VAL A 110 15.07 -0.53 -3.87
C VAL A 110 14.76 -2.00 -4.11
N LYS A 111 15.65 -2.94 -3.75
CA LYS A 111 15.40 -4.38 -3.85
C LYS A 111 14.16 -4.83 -3.07
N SER A 112 13.95 -4.29 -1.86
CA SER A 112 12.76 -4.59 -1.06
C SER A 112 11.47 -4.08 -1.72
N ILE A 113 11.52 -2.89 -2.35
CA ILE A 113 10.38 -2.32 -3.07
C ILE A 113 10.09 -3.12 -4.34
N ILE A 114 11.12 -3.56 -5.07
CA ILE A 114 10.99 -4.43 -6.23
C ILE A 114 10.31 -5.75 -5.84
N GLY A 115 10.74 -6.37 -4.74
CA GLY A 115 10.09 -7.58 -4.21
C GLY A 115 8.61 -7.36 -3.88
N SER A 116 8.30 -6.22 -3.26
CA SER A 116 6.92 -5.84 -2.93
C SER A 116 6.06 -5.61 -4.17
N ALA A 117 6.62 -5.00 -5.22
CA ALA A 117 5.94 -4.80 -6.51
C ALA A 117 5.61 -6.13 -7.18
N ARG A 118 6.57 -7.06 -7.20
CA ARG A 118 6.36 -8.40 -7.74
C ARG A 118 5.22 -9.14 -7.03
N SER A 119 5.15 -9.08 -5.69
CA SER A 119 4.06 -9.69 -4.92
C SER A 119 2.68 -9.09 -5.22
N LEU A 120 2.62 -7.81 -5.60
CA LEU A 120 1.40 -7.11 -5.99
C LEU A 120 1.01 -7.35 -7.47
N GLY A 121 1.85 -8.05 -8.23
CA GLY A 121 1.68 -8.23 -9.68
C GLY A 121 1.97 -6.97 -10.48
N ILE A 122 2.86 -6.10 -9.96
CA ILE A 122 3.30 -4.89 -10.66
C ILE A 122 4.61 -5.19 -11.36
N GLU A 123 4.65 -4.92 -12.67
CA GLU A 123 5.85 -5.08 -13.48
C GLU A 123 6.67 -3.79 -13.49
N ILE A 124 8.00 -3.93 -13.45
CA ILE A 124 8.91 -2.80 -13.39
C ILE A 124 9.62 -2.68 -14.73
N VAL A 125 9.48 -1.53 -15.37
CA VAL A 125 10.00 -1.27 -16.71
C VAL A 125 11.06 -0.18 -16.65
N ASN A 126 12.14 -0.33 -17.42
CA ASN A 126 13.21 0.68 -17.51
C ASN A 126 12.75 1.90 -18.32
N ASP A 127 12.18 1.67 -19.50
CA ASP A 127 11.72 2.71 -20.41
C ASP A 127 10.22 2.55 -20.63
N LEU A 128 9.42 3.37 -19.95
CA LEU A 128 7.96 3.37 -20.10
C LEU A 128 7.62 4.35 -21.24
N SER A 129 7.39 3.86 -22.46
CA SER A 129 6.85 4.73 -23.51
C SER A 129 5.39 5.05 -23.21
N ALA A 130 4.98 6.31 -23.40
CA ALA A 130 3.63 6.77 -23.07
C ALA A 130 2.53 6.09 -23.92
N GLU A 131 2.92 5.40 -25.00
CA GLU A 131 2.02 4.70 -25.92
C GLU A 131 1.72 3.28 -25.42
N GLU A 132 2.73 2.56 -24.94
CA GLU A 132 2.56 1.21 -24.38
C GLU A 132 1.68 1.22 -23.12
N TYR A 133 1.86 2.22 -22.25
CA TYR A 133 1.03 2.36 -21.05
C TYR A 133 -0.45 2.63 -21.38
N LYS A 134 -0.74 3.35 -22.47
CA LYS A 134 -2.12 3.60 -22.92
C LYS A 134 -2.77 2.34 -23.49
N THR A 135 -2.01 1.53 -24.22
CA THR A 135 -2.48 0.23 -24.73
C THR A 135 -2.77 -0.73 -23.58
N PHE A 136 -1.88 -0.79 -22.59
CA PHE A 136 -2.09 -1.59 -21.39
C PHE A 136 -3.32 -1.16 -20.58
N LEU A 137 -3.58 0.15 -20.46
CA LEU A 137 -4.78 0.65 -19.81
C LEU A 137 -6.06 0.27 -20.56
N LYS A 138 -6.06 0.33 -21.89
CA LYS A 138 -7.20 -0.10 -22.72
C LYS A 138 -7.46 -1.60 -22.59
N GLU A 139 -6.43 -2.43 -22.73
CA GLU A 139 -6.55 -3.89 -22.56
C GLU A 139 -7.03 -4.26 -21.15
N LYS A 140 -6.52 -3.56 -20.13
CA LYS A 140 -6.96 -3.77 -18.75
C LYS A 140 -8.42 -3.37 -18.54
N GLU A 141 -8.87 -2.27 -19.14
CA GLU A 141 -10.26 -1.83 -19.07
C GLU A 141 -11.20 -2.85 -19.73
N GLU A 142 -10.78 -3.45 -20.85
CA GLU A 142 -11.51 -4.53 -21.51
C GLU A 142 -11.55 -5.81 -20.66
N ARG A 143 -10.43 -6.22 -20.06
CA ARG A 143 -10.39 -7.38 -19.14
C ARG A 143 -11.25 -7.15 -17.90
N LEU A 144 -11.22 -5.96 -17.34
CA LEU A 144 -12.05 -5.61 -16.19
C LEU A 144 -13.55 -5.64 -16.54
N ARG A 145 -13.92 -5.20 -17.75
CA ARG A 145 -15.29 -5.32 -18.26
C ARG A 145 -15.69 -6.78 -18.45
N ALA A 146 -14.80 -7.62 -18.99
CA ALA A 146 -15.05 -9.06 -19.12
C ALA A 146 -15.19 -9.76 -17.75
N GLU A 147 -14.34 -9.42 -16.77
CA GLU A 147 -14.46 -9.91 -15.40
C GLU A 147 -15.73 -9.41 -14.70
N ALA A 148 -16.17 -8.17 -14.95
CA ALA A 148 -17.41 -7.64 -14.40
C ALA A 148 -18.64 -8.39 -14.96
N VAL A 149 -18.66 -8.63 -16.27
CA VAL A 149 -19.71 -9.44 -16.91
C VAL A 149 -19.69 -10.88 -16.38
N ALA A 150 -18.51 -11.50 -16.27
CA ALA A 150 -18.37 -12.85 -15.70
C ALA A 150 -18.74 -12.91 -14.20
N ALA A 151 -18.51 -11.84 -13.44
CA ALA A 151 -18.92 -11.74 -12.04
C ALA A 151 -20.44 -11.57 -11.90
N GLU A 152 -21.09 -10.82 -12.79
CA GLU A 152 -22.56 -10.75 -12.87
C GLU A 152 -23.17 -12.11 -13.26
N GLU A 153 -22.55 -12.83 -14.20
CA GLU A 153 -22.94 -14.20 -14.56
C GLU A 153 -22.73 -15.19 -13.41
N ALA A 154 -21.62 -15.10 -12.69
CA ALA A 154 -21.37 -15.94 -11.50
C ALA A 154 -22.33 -15.61 -10.33
N ALA A 155 -22.75 -14.36 -10.20
CA ALA A 155 -23.72 -13.93 -9.18
C ALA A 155 -25.14 -14.43 -9.49
N SER A 156 -25.51 -14.59 -10.76
CA SER A 156 -26.80 -15.15 -11.16
C SER A 156 -26.87 -16.67 -11.02
N VAL A 157 -25.74 -17.39 -11.11
CA VAL A 157 -25.68 -18.85 -10.87
C VAL A 157 -25.78 -19.22 -9.38
N LYS A 158 -25.30 -18.36 -8.46
CA LYS A 158 -25.33 -18.63 -7.01
C LYS A 158 -26.69 -18.43 -6.32
N LYS A 159 -27.70 -17.96 -7.05
CA LYS A 159 -29.04 -17.64 -6.54
C LYS A 159 -30.11 -18.66 -6.96
N LYS A 160 -29.71 -19.79 -7.55
CA LYS A 160 -30.57 -20.91 -7.95
C LYS A 160 -30.17 -22.16 -7.18
#